data_AF-A0A090WG70-F1
#
_entry.id   AF-A0A090WG70-F1
#
_cell.length_a   1.000
_cell.length_b   1.000
_cell.length_c   1.000
_cell.angle_alpha   90.00
_cell.angle_beta   90.00
_cell.angle_gamma   90.00
#
_symmetry.space_group_name_H-M   'P 1'
#
loop_
_entity.id
_entity.type
_entity.pdbx_description
1 polymer ?
#
loop_
_entity_poly.entity_id
_entity_poly.type
_entity_poly.pdbx_seq_one_letter_code
_entity_poly.pdbx_strand_id
1 'polypeptide(L)'
;MGKPITDFIENYFLHFNSAALVDAAKGYEAQLNQGSKMLVSLAGAMSTAEIGKIFGEMIRQDKVHIISCTGANLEEDLMNLVAHSIIKESLTIAI
;
A
#
# COMPACT_ATOMS: atom_id res chain seq x y z
N MET A 1 -7.14 21.66 -3.73
CA MET A 1 -6.08 20.96 -4.49
C MET A 1 -6.77 19.87 -5.28
N GLY A 2 -6.66 19.84 -6.61
CA GLY A 2 -7.39 18.86 -7.43
C GLY A 2 -6.93 17.44 -7.13
N LYS A 3 -7.81 16.45 -7.25
CA LYS A 3 -7.48 15.03 -7.16
C LYS A 3 -7.49 14.45 -8.58
N PRO A 4 -6.53 14.82 -9.45
CA PRO A 4 -6.64 14.58 -10.88
C PRO A 4 -6.83 13.11 -11.26
N ILE A 5 -6.27 12.17 -10.49
CA ILE A 5 -6.47 10.73 -10.70
C ILE A 5 -7.87 10.28 -10.26
N THR A 6 -8.36 10.75 -9.11
CA THR A 6 -9.71 10.47 -8.65
C THR A 6 -10.73 11.01 -9.65
N ASP A 7 -10.59 12.27 -10.02
CA ASP A 7 -11.48 12.94 -10.97
C ASP A 7 -11.46 12.24 -12.33
N PHE A 8 -10.29 11.76 -12.78
CA PHE A 8 -10.18 11.01 -14.03
C PHE A 8 -10.95 9.69 -13.98
N ILE A 9 -10.76 8.88 -12.93
CA ILE A 9 -11.41 7.57 -12.81
C ILE A 9 -12.92 7.75 -12.65
N GLU A 10 -13.36 8.72 -11.83
CA GLU A 10 -14.78 8.98 -11.57
C GLU A 10 -15.53 9.57 -12.77
N ASN A 11 -14.87 10.24 -13.71
CA ASN A 11 -15.52 10.80 -14.90
C ASN A 11 -15.43 9.92 -16.15
N TYR A 12 -14.35 9.15 -16.31
CA TYR A 12 -14.06 8.46 -17.57
C TYR A 12 -14.07 6.92 -17.48
N PHE A 13 -13.94 6.33 -16.29
CA PHE A 13 -13.82 4.88 -16.12
C PHE A 13 -14.87 4.33 -15.13
N LEU A 14 -16.14 4.51 -15.47
CA LEU A 14 -17.30 4.19 -14.64
C LEU A 14 -17.62 2.70 -14.50
N HIS A 15 -16.99 1.84 -15.30
CA HIS A 15 -17.32 0.41 -15.38
C HIS A 15 -16.06 -0.46 -15.29
N PHE A 16 -16.24 -1.78 -15.25
CA PHE A 16 -15.17 -2.78 -15.12
C PHE A 16 -14.43 -2.67 -13.78
N ASN A 17 -13.12 -2.96 -13.78
CA ASN A 17 -12.28 -2.95 -12.59
C ASN A 17 -12.16 -1.56 -11.96
N SER A 18 -12.38 -0.50 -12.73
CA SER A 18 -12.29 0.88 -12.23
C SER A 18 -13.42 1.24 -11.27
N ALA A 19 -14.64 0.74 -11.50
CA ALA A 19 -15.74 0.88 -10.55
C ALA A 19 -15.41 0.18 -9.23
N ALA A 20 -14.98 -1.08 -9.31
CA ALA A 20 -14.56 -1.85 -8.13
C ALA A 20 -13.39 -1.20 -7.37
N LEU A 21 -12.45 -0.59 -8.09
CA LEU A 21 -11.34 0.17 -7.50
C LEU A 21 -11.82 1.39 -6.72
N VAL A 22 -12.74 2.18 -7.29
CA VAL A 22 -13.32 3.36 -6.62
C VAL A 22 -14.10 2.93 -5.38
N ASP A 23 -14.92 1.89 -5.49
CA ASP A 23 -15.71 1.35 -4.37
C ASP A 23 -14.79 0.84 -3.26
N ALA A 24 -13.73 0.11 -3.60
CA ALA A 24 -12.74 -0.36 -2.63
C ALA A 24 -12.03 0.80 -1.93
N ALA A 25 -11.63 1.84 -2.67
CA ALA A 25 -10.97 3.02 -2.11
C ALA A 25 -11.90 3.79 -1.14
N LYS A 26 -13.17 4.02 -1.53
CA LYS A 26 -14.16 4.68 -0.69
C LYS A 26 -14.51 3.85 0.55
N GLY A 27 -14.69 2.54 0.39
CA GLY A 27 -14.94 1.62 1.50
C GLY A 27 -13.78 1.59 2.49
N TYR A 28 -12.55 1.61 1.99
CA TYR A 28 -11.36 1.67 2.83
C TYR A 28 -11.25 2.99 3.60
N GLU A 29 -11.45 4.15 2.97
CA GLU A 29 -11.51 5.44 3.68
C GLU A 29 -12.60 5.43 4.77
N ALA A 30 -13.78 4.89 4.47
CA ALA A 30 -14.86 4.80 5.45
C ALA A 30 -14.49 3.95 6.67
N GLN A 31 -13.78 2.83 6.48
CA GLN A 31 -13.28 1.99 7.56
C GLN A 31 -12.24 2.73 8.42
N LEU A 32 -11.29 3.43 7.79
CA LEU A 32 -10.29 4.23 8.52
C LEU A 32 -10.94 5.33 9.36
N ASN A 33 -11.94 6.03 8.80
CA ASN A 33 -12.68 7.07 9.51
C ASN A 33 -13.48 6.53 10.72
N GLN A 34 -13.80 5.23 10.73
CA GLN A 34 -14.44 4.55 11.86
C GLN A 34 -13.43 4.04 12.91
N GLY A 35 -12.12 4.27 12.69
CA GLY A 35 -11.06 3.79 13.58
C GLY A 35 -10.68 2.32 13.36
N SER A 36 -11.15 1.69 12.28
CA SER A 36 -10.80 0.31 11.94
C SER A 36 -9.32 0.19 11.58
N LYS A 37 -8.75 -0.98 11.85
CA LYS A 37 -7.36 -1.31 11.53
C LYS A 37 -7.27 -2.18 10.29
N MET A 38 -6.41 -1.77 9.35
CA MET A 38 -6.21 -2.42 8.07
C MET A 38 -5.15 -3.53 8.14
N LEU A 39 -5.58 -4.73 7.76
CA LEU A 39 -4.70 -5.86 7.46
C LEU A 39 -4.57 -6.01 5.95
N VAL A 40 -3.33 -6.11 5.46
CA VAL A 40 -3.01 -6.38 4.06
C VAL A 40 -2.44 -7.78 3.95
N SER A 41 -3.06 -8.64 3.14
CA SER A 41 -2.49 -9.94 2.79
C SER A 41 -1.83 -9.84 1.41
N LEU A 42 -0.52 -10.07 1.35
CA LEU A 42 0.28 -9.96 0.13
C LEU A 42 0.58 -11.33 -0.45
N ALA A 43 0.30 -11.45 -1.75
CA ALA A 43 0.77 -12.56 -2.56
C ALA A 43 2.27 -12.38 -2.89
N GLY A 44 2.89 -13.44 -3.41
CA GLY A 44 4.30 -13.41 -3.82
C GLY A 44 4.60 -12.38 -4.91
N ALA A 45 5.89 -12.03 -5.05
CA ALA A 45 6.45 -11.11 -6.06
C ALA A 45 6.06 -9.62 -5.98
N MET A 46 5.23 -9.21 -5.01
CA MET A 46 4.90 -7.77 -4.84
C MET A 46 6.07 -6.91 -4.31
N SER A 47 7.02 -7.52 -3.58
CA SER A 47 8.29 -6.90 -3.15
C SER A 47 9.16 -6.50 -4.33
N THR A 48 9.25 -7.35 -5.36
CA THR A 48 9.95 -7.06 -6.62
C THR A 48 9.30 -5.92 -7.41
N ALA A 49 7.97 -5.77 -7.29
CA ALA A 49 7.25 -4.62 -7.84
C ALA A 49 7.40 -3.34 -6.97
N GLU A 50 8.28 -3.37 -5.97
CA GLU A 50 8.58 -2.28 -5.04
C GLU A 50 7.36 -1.73 -4.29
N ILE A 51 6.36 -2.59 -3.98
CA ILE A 51 5.17 -2.16 -3.24
C ILE A 51 5.48 -1.58 -1.86
N GLY A 52 6.64 -1.95 -1.29
CA GLY A 52 7.16 -1.41 -0.04
C GLY A 52 7.31 0.13 -0.04
N LYS A 53 7.52 0.77 -1.20
CA LYS A 53 7.55 2.24 -1.30
C LYS A 53 6.19 2.86 -0.99
N ILE A 54 5.11 2.23 -1.47
CA ILE A 54 3.73 2.66 -1.20
C ILE A 54 3.38 2.36 0.26
N PHE A 55 3.63 1.14 0.72
CA PHE A 55 3.30 0.77 2.09
C PHE A 55 4.10 1.53 3.14
N GLY A 56 5.36 1.87 2.87
CA GLY A 56 6.16 2.71 3.77
C GLY A 56 5.46 4.01 4.11
N GLU A 57 4.88 4.69 3.12
CA GLU A 57 4.12 5.91 3.35
C GLU A 57 2.76 5.65 4.00
N MET A 58 2.06 4.60 3.58
CA MET A 58 0.76 4.23 4.17
C MET A 58 0.86 3.84 5.65
N ILE A 59 1.95 3.19 6.06
CA ILE A 59 2.23 2.85 7.47
C ILE A 59 2.54 4.13 8.26
N ARG A 60 3.39 5.03 7.73
CA ARG A 60 3.69 6.32 8.40
C ARG A 60 2.46 7.20 8.59
N GLN A 61 1.47 7.08 7.70
CA GLN A 61 0.20 7.80 7.79
C GLN A 61 -0.88 7.07 8.62
N ASP A 62 -0.55 5.98 9.34
CA ASP A 62 -1.49 5.13 10.11
C ASP A 62 -2.66 4.59 9.27
N LYS A 63 -2.40 4.25 8.00
CA LYS A 63 -3.41 3.70 7.09
C LYS A 63 -3.29 2.18 6.99
N VAL A 64 -2.08 1.63 6.98
CA VAL A 64 -1.82 0.18 7.01
C VAL A 64 -1.23 -0.20 8.36
N HIS A 65 -1.78 -1.25 8.98
CA HIS A 65 -1.46 -1.58 10.37
C HIS A 65 -0.85 -2.97 10.53
N ILE A 66 -1.26 -3.92 9.68
CA ILE A 66 -0.77 -5.29 9.69
C ILE A 66 -0.52 -5.72 8.25
N ILE A 67 0.62 -6.37 8.01
CA ILE A 67 0.94 -6.98 6.71
C ILE A 67 1.22 -8.47 6.94
N SER A 68 0.41 -9.32 6.30
CA SER A 68 0.66 -10.74 6.19
C SER A 68 1.26 -11.02 4.81
N CYS A 69 2.48 -11.54 4.75
CA CYS A 69 3.18 -11.82 3.50
C CYS A 69 3.93 -13.15 3.57
N THR A 70 4.43 -13.60 2.42
CA THR A 70 5.34 -14.75 2.37
C THR A 70 6.75 -14.35 2.82
N GLY A 71 7.56 -15.31 3.28
CA GLY A 71 8.94 -15.05 3.68
C GLY A 71 9.79 -14.38 2.57
N ALA A 72 9.50 -14.68 1.30
CA ALA A 72 10.21 -14.10 0.16
C ALA A 72 10.01 -12.58 0.06
N ASN A 73 8.80 -12.07 0.37
CA ASN A 73 8.55 -10.62 0.34
C ASN A 73 9.36 -9.90 1.42
N LEU A 74 9.38 -10.48 2.62
CA LEU A 74 10.11 -9.92 3.76
C LEU A 74 11.63 -9.95 3.52
N GLU A 75 12.16 -11.06 3.01
CA GLU A 75 13.58 -11.22 2.70
C GLU A 75 14.03 -10.17 1.67
N GLU A 76 13.30 -10.01 0.58
CA GLU A 76 13.65 -9.06 -0.48
C GLU A 76 13.55 -7.61 -0.01
N ASP A 77 12.49 -7.24 0.71
CA ASP A 77 12.36 -5.90 1.27
C ASP A 77 13.49 -5.57 2.26
N LEU A 78 13.92 -6.55 3.08
CA LEU A 78 15.07 -6.42 3.97
C LEU A 78 16.40 -6.32 3.18
N MET A 79 16.58 -7.08 2.11
CA MET A 79 17.77 -6.97 1.27
C MET A 79 17.85 -5.61 0.58
N ASN A 80 16.72 -5.11 0.06
CA ASN A 80 16.61 -3.77 -0.51
C ASN A 80 16.92 -2.72 0.55
N LEU A 81 16.41 -2.88 1.77
CA LEU A 81 16.73 -2.06 2.94
C LEU A 81 18.25 -1.99 3.18
N VAL A 82 18.93 -3.14 3.26
CA VAL A 82 20.37 -3.20 3.52
C VAL A 82 21.16 -2.61 2.35
N ALA A 83 20.82 -2.97 1.11
CA ALA A 83 21.49 -2.48 -0.09
C ALA A 83 21.35 -0.97 -0.24
N HIS A 84 20.18 -0.41 0.07
CA HIS A 84 19.91 1.02 -0.03
C HIS A 84 20.25 1.80 1.25
N SER A 85 20.34 1.19 2.44
CA SER A 85 20.71 1.89 3.69
C SER A 85 22.21 2.17 3.81
N ILE A 86 23.06 1.37 3.14
CA ILE A 86 24.47 1.72 2.91
C ILE A 86 24.57 3.00 2.05
N ILE A 87 23.47 3.41 1.40
CA ILE A 87 23.26 4.71 0.71
C ILE A 87 21.91 5.34 1.16
N LYS A 88 21.70 5.47 2.49
CA LYS A 88 20.67 6.29 3.19
C LYS A 88 19.24 5.73 3.37
N GLU A 89 18.89 5.60 4.66
CA GLU A 89 17.57 5.57 5.35
C GLU A 89 16.48 4.58 4.93
N SER A 90 15.94 3.87 5.91
CA SER A 90 15.31 2.58 5.68
C SER A 90 14.16 2.27 6.63
N LEU A 91 13.09 1.74 6.02
CA LEU A 91 11.80 1.24 6.49
C LEU A 91 11.80 0.56 7.87
N THR A 92 10.90 1.00 8.75
CA THR A 92 10.52 0.26 9.97
C THR A 92 9.57 -0.87 9.59
N ILE A 93 10.02 -2.11 9.77
CA ILE A 93 9.18 -3.32 9.64
C ILE A 93 8.40 -3.46 10.95
N ALA A 94 7.08 -3.29 10.89
CA ALA A 94 6.18 -3.70 11.96
C ALA A 94 5.86 -5.19 11.77
N ILE A 95 6.33 -6.01 12.71
CA ILE A 95 5.90 -7.40 12.91
C ILE A 95 4.73 -7.37 13.90
#